data_AF-A0A7S4SS01-F1
#
_entry.id   AF-A0A7S4SS01-F1
#
_cell.length_a   1.000
_cell.length_b   1.000
_cell.length_c   1.000
_cell.angle_alpha   90.00
_cell.angle_beta   90.00
_cell.angle_gamma   90.00
#
_symmetry.space_group_name_H-M   'P 1'
#
loop_
_entity.id
_entity.type
_entity.pdbx_description
1 polymer ?
#
loop_
_entity_poly.entity_id
_entity_poly.type
_entity_poly.pdbx_seq_one_letter_code
_entity_poly.pdbx_strand_id
1 'polypeptide(L)'
;AAYKDWDSKWVRQQATKQVQRAKTLILEEGWGALPSKKTIAIPEELGRFLYACRQPGPEGSRGKPDYECLLAILGGRRDLDPQEADRQDLLEFEALVAQVNRPQQEAAERRRLAQASQQLKEALASKDRGQLRAALLHAEEVGLPANGPVELARTRLQDEEARDLARHALEEAVASAEHRRICSALREAELAGLSKEEMADARRVLDDTDDFG
;
A
#
# COMPACT_ATOMS: atom_id res chain seq x y z
N ALA A 1 -10.22 -27.80 5.11
CA ALA A 1 -9.85 -27.84 6.54
C ALA A 1 -8.32 -27.83 6.77
N ALA A 2 -7.51 -28.51 5.96
CA ALA A 2 -6.05 -28.64 6.20
C ALA A 2 -5.23 -27.33 6.18
N TYR A 3 -5.74 -26.26 5.55
CA TYR A 3 -5.00 -25.00 5.38
C TYR A 3 -5.52 -23.85 6.25
N LYS A 4 -6.43 -24.11 7.20
CA LYS A 4 -7.08 -23.06 7.99
C LYS A 4 -6.11 -22.32 8.93
N ASP A 5 -4.99 -22.95 9.29
CA ASP A 5 -3.96 -22.44 10.22
C ASP A 5 -2.56 -22.36 9.57
N TRP A 6 -2.48 -22.16 8.25
CA TRP A 6 -1.20 -22.15 7.52
C TRP A 6 -0.25 -21.01 7.95
N ASP A 7 -0.77 -19.98 8.61
CA ASP A 7 0.03 -18.89 9.17
C ASP A 7 0.84 -19.31 10.41
N SER A 8 0.47 -20.43 11.05
CA SER A 8 1.23 -20.98 12.17
C SER A 8 2.57 -21.56 11.71
N LYS A 9 3.66 -21.03 12.27
CA LYS A 9 5.03 -21.52 12.03
C LYS A 9 5.17 -23.02 12.31
N TRP A 10 4.49 -23.52 13.34
CA TRP A 10 4.53 -24.93 13.72
C TRP A 10 3.82 -25.82 12.69
N VAL A 11 2.63 -25.41 12.22
CA VAL A 11 1.87 -26.13 11.20
C VAL A 11 2.67 -26.25 9.91
N ARG A 12 3.31 -25.16 9.46
CA ARG A 12 4.20 -25.17 8.29
C ARG A 12 5.36 -26.14 8.47
N GLN A 13 6.03 -26.09 9.63
CA GLN A 13 7.18 -26.97 9.89
C GLN A 13 6.80 -28.46 9.88
N GLN A 14 5.63 -28.81 10.44
CA GLN A 14 5.13 -30.19 10.41
C GLN A 14 4.76 -30.63 8.99
N ALA A 15 4.10 -29.77 8.21
CA ALA A 15 3.79 -30.04 6.81
C ALA A 15 5.07 -30.26 5.99
N THR A 16 6.09 -29.40 6.15
CA THR A 16 7.39 -29.58 5.49
C THR A 16 8.05 -30.91 5.85
N LYS A 17 8.07 -31.27 7.15
CA LYS A 17 8.62 -32.57 7.59
C LYS A 17 7.89 -33.76 7.00
N GLN A 18 6.55 -33.69 6.90
CA GLN A 18 5.75 -34.74 6.27
C GLN A 18 6.05 -34.87 4.78
N VAL A 19 6.13 -33.75 4.05
CA VAL A 19 6.49 -33.73 2.63
C VAL A 19 7.90 -34.28 2.41
N GLN A 20 8.87 -33.89 3.25
CA GLN A 20 10.24 -34.41 3.17
C GLN A 20 10.29 -35.92 3.39
N ARG A 21 9.57 -36.44 4.38
CA ARG A 21 9.48 -37.88 4.63
C ARG A 21 8.83 -38.62 3.46
N ALA A 22 7.71 -38.10 2.95
CA ALA A 22 7.02 -38.68 1.79
C ALA A 22 7.92 -38.69 0.55
N LYS A 23 8.65 -37.60 0.30
CA LYS A 23 9.62 -37.51 -0.80
C LYS A 23 10.73 -38.54 -0.68
N THR A 24 11.29 -38.72 0.53
CA THR A 24 12.34 -39.71 0.79
C THR A 24 11.85 -41.12 0.50
N LEU A 25 10.66 -41.48 1.01
CA LEU A 25 10.04 -42.79 0.75
C LEU A 25 9.80 -43.05 -0.74
N ILE A 26 9.31 -42.04 -1.49
CA ILE A 26 9.09 -42.18 -2.94
C ILE A 26 10.41 -42.40 -3.69
N LEU A 27 11.48 -41.72 -3.29
CA LEU A 27 12.79 -41.84 -3.93
C LEU A 27 13.47 -43.18 -3.63
N GLU A 28 13.35 -43.69 -2.40
CA GLU A 28 14.04 -44.90 -1.96
C GLU A 28 13.26 -46.18 -2.30
N GLU A 29 11.94 -46.16 -2.09
CA GLU A 29 11.09 -47.36 -2.15
C GLU A 29 10.06 -47.29 -3.29
N GLY A 30 10.01 -46.18 -4.02
CA GLY A 30 9.05 -45.94 -5.09
C GLY A 30 7.65 -45.55 -4.57
N TRP A 31 6.74 -45.33 -5.53
CA TRP A 31 5.38 -44.83 -5.23
C TRP A 31 4.51 -45.78 -4.42
N GLY A 32 4.89 -47.06 -4.28
CA GLY A 32 4.14 -48.06 -3.50
C GLY A 32 4.30 -47.92 -1.99
N ALA A 33 5.31 -47.18 -1.52
CA ALA A 33 5.66 -47.05 -0.11
C ALA A 33 4.86 -45.98 0.65
N LEU A 34 4.07 -45.15 -0.04
CA LEU A 34 3.25 -44.15 0.63
C LEU A 34 2.14 -44.83 1.45
N PRO A 35 1.96 -44.47 2.75
CA PRO A 35 0.95 -45.08 3.59
C PRO A 35 -0.45 -44.80 3.02
N SER A 36 -1.10 -45.85 2.51
CA SER A 36 -2.43 -45.82 1.88
C SER A 36 -3.58 -45.51 2.85
N LYS A 37 -3.31 -45.25 4.13
CA LYS A 37 -4.32 -45.11 5.17
C LYS A 37 -4.81 -43.66 5.24
N LYS A 38 -6.01 -43.46 4.69
CA LYS A 38 -6.72 -42.21 4.39
C LYS A 38 -6.22 -41.56 3.11
N THR A 39 -6.63 -42.18 2.00
CA THR A 39 -6.70 -41.52 0.70
C THR A 39 -7.55 -40.26 0.84
N ILE A 40 -6.89 -39.12 1.11
CA ILE A 40 -7.32 -37.85 0.55
C ILE A 40 -7.61 -38.19 -0.91
N ALA A 41 -8.86 -38.00 -1.35
CA ALA A 41 -9.25 -38.30 -2.71
C ALA A 41 -8.24 -37.61 -3.63
N ILE A 42 -7.39 -38.41 -4.28
CA ILE A 42 -6.39 -37.89 -5.19
C ILE A 42 -7.19 -37.23 -6.30
N PRO A 43 -6.91 -35.95 -6.64
CA PRO A 43 -7.55 -35.31 -7.79
C PRO A 43 -7.46 -36.23 -8.99
N GLU A 44 -8.55 -36.38 -9.75
CA GLU A 44 -8.63 -37.35 -10.83
C GLU A 44 -7.49 -37.14 -11.84
N GLU A 45 -7.14 -35.89 -12.10
CA GLU A 45 -6.04 -35.45 -12.96
C GLU A 45 -4.68 -35.96 -12.46
N LEU A 46 -4.42 -35.86 -11.16
CA LEU A 46 -3.19 -36.38 -10.55
C LEU A 46 -3.17 -37.91 -10.57
N GLY A 47 -4.33 -38.55 -10.38
CA GLY A 47 -4.49 -39.99 -10.55
C GLY A 47 -4.14 -40.45 -11.97
N ARG A 48 -4.67 -39.75 -12.99
CA ARG A 48 -4.37 -39.99 -14.40
C ARG A 48 -2.89 -39.78 -14.72
N PHE A 49 -2.28 -38.72 -14.19
CA PHE A 49 -0.84 -38.46 -14.35
C PHE A 49 0.02 -39.58 -13.74
N LEU A 50 -0.25 -39.96 -12.48
CA LEU A 50 0.49 -41.04 -11.80
C LEU A 50 0.31 -42.38 -12.50
N TYR A 51 -0.88 -42.63 -13.06
CA TYR A 51 -1.15 -43.80 -13.87
C TYR A 51 -0.32 -43.79 -15.15
N ALA A 52 -0.30 -42.66 -15.88
CA ALA A 52 0.49 -42.50 -17.11
C ALA A 52 2.00 -42.67 -16.86
N CYS A 53 2.53 -42.15 -15.74
CA CYS A 53 3.93 -42.35 -15.34
C CYS A 53 4.31 -43.83 -15.14
N ARG A 54 3.33 -44.71 -14.86
CA ARG A 54 3.54 -46.15 -14.65
C ARG A 54 3.34 -46.97 -15.91
N GLN A 55 2.74 -46.40 -16.95
CA GLN A 55 2.57 -47.11 -18.22
C GLN A 55 3.92 -47.18 -18.96
N PRO A 56 4.30 -48.35 -19.50
CA PRO A 56 5.47 -48.45 -20.36
C PRO A 56 5.24 -47.62 -21.62
N GLY A 57 6.26 -46.88 -22.06
CA GLY A 57 6.21 -46.14 -23.32
C GLY A 57 5.93 -47.04 -24.54
N PRO A 58 5.54 -46.45 -25.68
CA PRO A 58 5.10 -47.17 -26.88
C PRO A 58 6.11 -48.16 -27.46
N GLU A 59 7.40 -48.00 -27.16
CA GLU A 59 8.48 -48.90 -27.59
C GLU A 59 8.73 -50.09 -26.63
N GLY A 60 7.92 -50.24 -25.57
CA GLY A 60 8.13 -51.30 -24.57
C GLY A 60 9.40 -51.12 -23.74
N SER A 61 10.05 -49.95 -23.81
CA SER A 61 11.21 -49.59 -23.00
C SER A 61 10.85 -49.64 -21.52
N ARG A 62 11.29 -50.70 -20.82
CA ARG A 62 11.10 -50.80 -19.36
C ARG A 62 11.70 -49.57 -18.68
N GLY A 63 10.86 -48.84 -17.95
CA GLY A 63 11.27 -47.71 -17.13
C GLY A 63 11.23 -46.34 -17.83
N LYS A 64 10.77 -46.23 -19.08
CA LYS A 64 10.50 -44.93 -19.71
C LYS A 64 8.99 -44.67 -19.76
N PRO A 65 8.50 -43.59 -19.11
CA PRO A 65 7.11 -43.16 -19.22
C PRO A 65 6.74 -42.81 -20.67
N ASP A 66 5.46 -42.90 -20.99
CA ASP A 66 4.92 -42.33 -22.22
C ASP A 66 4.87 -40.80 -22.11
N TYR A 67 5.96 -40.13 -22.52
CA TYR A 67 6.08 -38.68 -22.46
C TYR A 67 5.02 -37.97 -23.31
N GLU A 68 4.51 -38.58 -24.38
CA GLU A 68 3.44 -38.01 -25.21
C GLU A 68 2.11 -37.99 -24.44
N CYS A 69 1.79 -39.07 -23.74
CA CYS A 69 0.64 -39.13 -22.85
C CYS A 69 0.78 -38.13 -21.69
N LEU A 70 1.98 -38.02 -21.10
CA LEU A 70 2.24 -37.06 -20.03
C LEU A 70 2.11 -35.61 -20.49
N LEU A 71 2.67 -35.26 -21.66
CA LEU A 71 2.49 -33.95 -22.28
C LEU A 71 1.01 -33.63 -22.47
N ALA A 72 0.22 -34.57 -23.01
CA ALA A 72 -1.22 -34.36 -23.20
C ALA A 72 -1.98 -34.16 -21.88
N ILE A 73 -1.64 -34.93 -20.83
CA ILE A 73 -2.26 -34.79 -19.50
C ILE A 73 -1.91 -33.46 -18.85
N LEU A 74 -0.67 -32.99 -19.03
CA LEU A 74 -0.20 -31.72 -18.49
C LEU A 74 -0.65 -30.51 -19.33
N GLY A 75 -1.34 -30.73 -20.45
CA GLY A 75 -1.73 -29.65 -21.37
C GLY A 75 -0.55 -29.06 -22.15
N GLY A 76 0.57 -29.79 -22.23
CA GLY A 76 1.76 -29.39 -22.95
C GLY A 76 1.48 -29.19 -24.44
N ARG A 77 1.94 -28.05 -24.95
CA ARG A 77 1.80 -27.66 -26.36
C ARG A 77 2.89 -28.30 -27.20
N ARG A 78 2.49 -29.04 -28.24
CA ARG A 78 3.42 -29.73 -29.15
C ARG A 78 4.03 -28.82 -30.21
N ASP A 79 3.46 -27.64 -30.39
CA ASP A 79 3.87 -26.65 -31.38
C ASP A 79 5.01 -25.74 -30.89
N LEU A 80 5.45 -25.90 -29.64
CA LEU A 80 6.45 -25.04 -29.01
C LEU A 80 7.77 -25.79 -28.80
N ASP A 81 8.87 -25.11 -29.10
CA ASP A 81 10.19 -25.50 -28.62
C ASP A 81 10.23 -25.39 -27.07
N PRO A 82 11.02 -26.22 -26.36
CA PRO A 82 11.11 -26.17 -24.90
C PRO A 82 11.38 -24.77 -24.32
N GLN A 83 12.22 -23.94 -24.97
CA GLN A 83 12.49 -22.59 -24.48
C GLN A 83 11.27 -21.67 -24.60
N GLU A 84 10.48 -21.86 -25.65
CA GLU A 84 9.26 -21.09 -25.89
C GLU A 84 8.16 -21.50 -24.90
N ALA A 85 8.03 -22.81 -24.63
CA ALA A 85 7.11 -23.33 -23.62
C ALA A 85 7.47 -22.77 -22.23
N ASP A 86 8.74 -22.83 -21.82
CA ASP A 86 9.21 -22.29 -20.53
C ASP A 86 8.91 -20.78 -20.42
N ARG A 87 9.09 -20.02 -21.50
CA ARG A 87 8.77 -18.59 -21.54
C ARG A 87 7.27 -18.35 -21.40
N GLN A 88 6.45 -19.13 -22.09
CA GLN A 88 4.99 -19.02 -22.00
C GLN A 88 4.50 -19.35 -20.58
N ASP A 89 5.01 -20.44 -19.99
CA ASP A 89 4.69 -20.84 -18.61
C ASP A 89 5.09 -19.76 -17.61
N LEU A 90 6.25 -19.12 -17.79
CA LEU A 90 6.67 -18.01 -16.94
C LEU A 90 5.71 -16.81 -17.04
N LEU A 91 5.29 -16.44 -18.25
CA LEU A 91 4.33 -15.34 -18.46
C LEU A 91 2.96 -15.65 -17.84
N GLU A 92 2.46 -16.88 -18.02
CA GLU A 92 1.20 -17.33 -17.42
C GLU A 92 1.29 -17.34 -15.89
N PHE A 93 2.40 -17.81 -15.35
CA PHE A 93 2.67 -17.79 -13.92
C PHE A 93 2.72 -16.37 -13.37
N GLU A 94 3.44 -15.45 -14.01
CA GLU A 94 3.51 -14.03 -13.62
C GLU A 94 2.12 -13.38 -13.64
N ALA A 95 1.31 -13.65 -14.66
CA ALA A 95 -0.05 -13.16 -14.76
C ALA A 95 -0.94 -13.67 -13.61
N LEU A 96 -0.85 -14.96 -13.28
CA LEU A 96 -1.59 -15.56 -12.16
C LEU A 96 -1.13 -14.98 -10.82
N VAL A 97 0.18 -14.82 -10.61
CA VAL A 97 0.73 -14.20 -9.40
C VAL A 97 0.23 -12.76 -9.27
N ALA A 98 0.20 -11.98 -10.36
CA ALA A 98 -0.35 -10.63 -10.34
C ALA A 98 -1.85 -10.63 -9.99
N GLN A 99 -2.64 -11.56 -10.55
CA GLN A 99 -4.06 -11.69 -10.26
C GLN A 99 -4.32 -12.04 -8.78
N VAL A 100 -3.55 -12.98 -8.22
CA VAL A 100 -3.67 -13.39 -6.80
C VAL A 100 -3.26 -12.27 -5.86
N ASN A 101 -2.24 -11.47 -6.23
CA ASN A 101 -1.75 -10.37 -5.40
C ASN A 101 -2.56 -9.07 -5.52
N ARG A 102 -3.34 -8.89 -6.60
CA ARG A 102 -4.12 -7.66 -6.85
C ARG A 102 -5.00 -7.26 -5.65
N PRO A 103 -5.80 -8.15 -5.01
CA PRO A 103 -6.60 -7.77 -3.85
C PRO A 103 -5.77 -7.29 -2.66
N GLN A 104 -4.60 -7.89 -2.43
CA GLN A 104 -3.69 -7.48 -1.36
C GLN A 104 -3.07 -6.10 -1.65
N GLN A 105 -2.70 -5.84 -2.91
CA GLN A 105 -2.20 -4.54 -3.37
C GLN A 105 -3.28 -3.46 -3.22
N GLU A 106 -4.49 -3.71 -3.71
CA GLU A 106 -5.63 -2.80 -3.57
C GLU A 106 -5.97 -2.53 -2.10
N ALA A 107 -5.93 -3.55 -1.24
CA ALA A 107 -6.15 -3.39 0.19
C ALA A 107 -5.05 -2.56 0.86
N ALA A 108 -3.79 -2.75 0.47
CA ALA A 108 -2.67 -1.96 0.98
C ALA A 108 -2.78 -0.50 0.54
N GLU A 109 -3.12 -0.24 -0.73
CA GLU A 109 -3.35 1.10 -1.27
C GLU A 109 -4.50 1.80 -0.55
N ARG A 110 -5.65 1.14 -0.40
CA ARG A 110 -6.80 1.67 0.36
C ARG A 110 -6.43 2.04 1.79
N ARG A 111 -5.61 1.23 2.47
CA ARG A 111 -5.13 1.54 3.82
C ARG A 111 -4.22 2.77 3.84
N ARG A 112 -3.30 2.90 2.88
CA ARG A 112 -2.43 4.08 2.77
C ARG A 112 -3.25 5.35 2.54
N LEU A 113 -4.20 5.32 1.61
CA LEU A 113 -5.10 6.44 1.34
C LEU A 113 -5.95 6.80 2.57
N ALA A 114 -6.49 5.79 3.28
CA ALA A 114 -7.27 6.02 4.50
C ALA A 114 -6.42 6.65 5.63
N GLN A 115 -5.18 6.20 5.80
CA GLN A 115 -4.25 6.77 6.79
C GLN A 115 -3.89 8.22 6.46
N ALA A 116 -3.54 8.52 5.21
CA ALA A 116 -3.26 9.89 4.78
C ALA A 116 -4.49 10.81 4.96
N SER A 117 -5.68 10.32 4.60
CA SER A 117 -6.93 11.06 4.84
C SER A 117 -7.19 11.32 6.32
N GLN A 118 -6.92 10.34 7.19
CA GLN A 118 -7.09 10.48 8.64
C GLN A 118 -6.10 11.48 9.24
N GLN A 119 -4.82 11.41 8.87
CA GLN A 119 -3.79 12.35 9.30
C GLN A 119 -4.13 13.79 8.89
N LEU A 120 -4.66 13.99 7.68
CA LEU A 120 -5.07 15.31 7.21
C LEU A 120 -6.24 15.88 8.05
N LYS A 121 -7.20 15.03 8.44
CA LYS A 121 -8.31 15.44 9.33
C LYS A 121 -7.81 15.80 10.72
N GLU A 122 -6.88 15.04 11.27
CA GLU A 122 -6.26 15.32 12.57
C GLU A 122 -5.47 16.64 12.53
N ALA A 123 -4.69 16.87 11.47
CA ALA A 123 -3.95 18.10 11.28
C ALA A 123 -4.88 19.32 11.17
N LEU A 124 -5.98 19.21 10.41
CA LEU A 124 -7.03 20.24 10.34
C LEU A 124 -7.62 20.57 11.72
N ALA A 125 -7.82 19.56 12.57
CA ALA A 125 -8.36 19.75 13.92
C ALA A 125 -7.35 20.39 14.89
N SER A 126 -6.06 20.09 14.74
CA SER A 126 -4.99 20.57 15.62
C SER A 126 -4.76 22.09 15.54
N LYS A 127 -5.10 22.73 14.40
CA LYS A 127 -4.74 24.11 14.04
C LYS A 127 -3.22 24.38 14.03
N ASP A 128 -2.38 23.34 14.07
CA ASP A 128 -0.93 23.47 13.95
C ASP A 128 -0.54 23.52 12.47
N ARG A 129 0.00 24.68 12.05
CA ARG A 129 0.45 24.94 10.68
C ARG A 129 1.50 23.95 10.19
N GLY A 130 2.44 23.57 11.06
CA GLY A 130 3.51 22.63 10.73
C GLY A 130 2.95 21.24 10.45
N GLN A 131 2.02 20.78 11.31
CA GLN A 131 1.32 19.51 11.10
C GLN A 131 0.47 19.53 9.84
N LEU A 132 -0.22 20.64 9.55
CA LEU A 132 -1.06 20.78 8.35
C LEU A 132 -0.23 20.72 7.06
N ARG A 133 0.92 21.40 7.00
CA ARG A 133 1.86 21.30 5.87
C ARG A 133 2.38 19.88 5.66
N ALA A 134 2.81 19.23 6.74
CA ALA A 134 3.32 17.85 6.66
C ALA A 134 2.24 16.86 6.19
N ALA A 135 1.01 16.99 6.70
CA ALA A 135 -0.12 16.15 6.28
C ALA A 135 -0.52 16.39 4.82
N LEU A 136 -0.47 17.63 4.33
CA LEU A 136 -0.69 17.95 2.92
C LEU A 136 0.36 17.32 2.01
N LEU A 137 1.65 17.42 2.37
CA LEU A 137 2.72 16.78 1.63
C LEU A 137 2.52 15.26 1.56
N HIS A 138 2.19 14.63 2.69
CA HIS A 138 1.95 13.18 2.73
C HIS A 138 0.72 12.78 1.90
N ALA A 139 -0.36 13.57 1.92
CA ALA A 139 -1.53 13.33 1.08
C ALA A 139 -1.18 13.39 -0.42
N GLU A 140 -0.35 14.34 -0.84
CA GLU A 140 0.13 14.46 -2.22
C GLU A 140 1.00 13.26 -2.64
N GLU A 141 1.94 12.84 -1.79
CA GLU A 141 2.80 11.68 -2.03
C GLU A 141 2.02 10.36 -2.19
N VAL A 142 0.92 10.21 -1.44
CA VAL A 142 0.06 9.02 -1.50
C VAL A 142 -0.96 9.11 -2.65
N GLY A 143 -1.07 10.27 -3.32
CA GLY A 143 -1.99 10.47 -4.44
C GLY A 143 -3.44 10.69 -4.00
N LEU A 144 -3.66 11.28 -2.83
CA LEU A 144 -5.00 11.74 -2.43
C LEU A 144 -5.48 12.78 -3.46
N PRO A 145 -6.73 12.70 -3.95
CA PRO A 145 -7.22 13.65 -4.94
C PRO A 145 -7.24 15.06 -4.36
N ALA A 146 -6.89 16.05 -5.19
CA ALA A 146 -6.71 17.43 -4.76
C ALA A 146 -8.01 18.15 -4.35
N ASN A 147 -9.17 17.51 -4.48
CA ASN A 147 -10.47 18.05 -4.13
C ASN A 147 -10.87 17.70 -2.69
N GLY A 148 -11.89 18.38 -2.16
CA GLY A 148 -12.48 18.07 -0.85
C GLY A 148 -11.53 18.39 0.31
N PRO A 149 -11.09 17.41 1.12
CA PRO A 149 -10.31 17.68 2.32
C PRO A 149 -8.93 18.30 2.04
N VAL A 150 -8.30 17.98 0.90
CA VAL A 150 -7.00 18.55 0.50
C VAL A 150 -7.14 20.04 0.18
N GLU A 151 -8.16 20.41 -0.60
CA GLU A 151 -8.47 21.80 -0.94
C GLU A 151 -8.77 22.62 0.33
N LEU A 152 -9.63 22.10 1.20
CA LEU A 152 -9.96 22.75 2.48
C LEU A 152 -8.71 22.98 3.34
N ALA A 153 -7.82 21.97 3.43
CA ALA A 153 -6.57 22.08 4.17
C ALA A 153 -5.62 23.10 3.55
N ARG A 154 -5.55 23.21 2.22
CA ARG A 154 -4.74 24.24 1.53
C ARG A 154 -5.26 25.64 1.80
N THR A 155 -6.57 25.88 1.67
CA THR A 155 -7.17 27.18 1.99
C THR A 155 -6.93 27.54 3.44
N ARG A 156 -7.14 26.59 4.37
CA ARG A 156 -6.89 26.81 5.80
C ARG A 156 -5.42 27.16 6.08
N LEU A 157 -4.49 26.48 5.42
CA LEU A 157 -3.06 26.77 5.55
C LEU A 157 -2.73 28.17 5.06
N GLN A 158 -3.25 28.57 3.88
CA GLN A 158 -3.06 29.90 3.33
C GLN A 158 -3.62 31.00 4.24
N ASP A 159 -4.81 30.79 4.82
CA ASP A 159 -5.41 31.73 5.77
C ASP A 159 -4.54 31.89 7.03
N GLU A 160 -4.04 30.80 7.61
CA GLU A 160 -3.17 30.88 8.80
C GLU A 160 -1.81 31.51 8.48
N GLU A 161 -1.24 31.23 7.30
CA GLU A 161 -0.01 31.88 6.84
C GLU A 161 -0.20 33.39 6.64
N ALA A 162 -1.33 33.81 6.07
CA ALA A 162 -1.67 35.22 5.93
C ALA A 162 -1.81 35.92 7.28
N ARG A 163 -2.43 35.26 8.27
CA ARG A 163 -2.51 35.78 9.64
C ARG A 163 -1.16 35.89 10.32
N ASP A 164 -0.29 34.90 10.17
CA ASP A 164 1.07 34.94 10.74
C ASP A 164 1.88 36.11 10.16
N LEU A 165 1.81 36.32 8.84
CA LEU A 165 2.47 37.45 8.18
C LEU A 165 1.91 38.78 8.67
N ALA A 166 0.59 38.90 8.81
CA ALA A 166 -0.04 40.12 9.31
C ALA A 166 0.30 40.39 10.79
N ARG A 167 0.38 39.36 11.65
CA ARG A 167 0.86 39.49 13.03
C ARG A 167 2.28 40.03 13.07
N HIS A 168 3.19 39.45 12.29
CA HIS A 168 4.57 39.91 12.21
C HIS A 168 4.69 41.35 11.70
N ALA A 169 3.95 41.70 10.65
CA ALA A 169 3.92 43.06 10.11
C ALA A 169 3.38 44.08 11.13
N LEU A 170 2.37 43.68 11.92
CA LEU A 170 1.82 44.51 12.98
C LEU A 170 2.84 44.70 14.13
N GLU A 171 3.53 43.64 14.54
CA GLU A 171 4.60 43.70 15.54
C GLU A 171 5.74 44.64 15.11
N GLU A 172 6.20 44.53 13.86
CA GLU A 172 7.22 45.43 13.30
C GLU A 172 6.74 46.88 13.20
N ALA A 173 5.49 47.10 12.79
CA ALA A 173 4.90 48.44 12.72
C ALA A 173 4.81 49.09 14.09
N VAL A 174 4.37 48.34 15.11
CA VAL A 174 4.33 48.80 16.51
C VAL A 174 5.73 49.13 17.02
N ALA A 175 6.73 48.26 16.75
CA ALA A 175 8.11 48.49 17.15
C ALA A 175 8.73 49.76 16.51
N SER A 176 8.28 50.13 15.31
CA SER A 176 8.76 51.33 14.61
C SER A 176 8.15 52.65 15.12
N ALA A 177 7.02 52.59 15.83
CA ALA A 177 6.21 53.74 16.25
C ALA A 177 5.82 54.72 15.11
N GLU A 178 5.88 54.28 13.84
CA GLU A 178 5.46 55.10 12.71
C GLU A 178 3.94 55.00 12.49
N HIS A 179 3.20 56.08 12.79
CA HIS A 179 1.72 56.12 12.68
C HIS A 179 1.19 55.59 11.33
N ARG A 180 1.82 55.95 10.20
CA ARG A 180 1.40 55.47 8.87
C ARG A 180 1.57 53.95 8.71
N ARG A 181 2.64 53.37 9.25
CA ARG A 181 2.89 51.92 9.18
C ARG A 181 1.88 51.16 10.02
N ILE A 182 1.60 51.65 11.24
CA ILE A 182 0.60 51.05 12.14
C ILE A 182 -0.78 51.04 11.46
N CYS A 183 -1.21 52.16 10.85
CA CYS A 183 -2.46 52.24 10.09
C CYS A 183 -2.51 51.33 8.85
N SER A 184 -1.38 51.04 8.20
CA SER A 184 -1.33 50.07 7.08
C SER A 184 -1.43 48.64 7.62
N ALA A 185 -0.61 48.29 8.61
CA ALA A 185 -0.56 46.97 9.21
C ALA A 185 -1.89 46.58 9.87
N LEU A 186 -2.61 47.51 10.50
CA LEU A 186 -3.95 47.27 11.04
C LEU A 186 -4.98 46.92 9.95
N ARG A 187 -4.89 47.55 8.77
CA ARG A 187 -5.77 47.21 7.63
C ARG A 187 -5.45 45.84 7.05
N GLU A 188 -4.17 45.50 6.94
CA GLU A 188 -3.71 44.18 6.50
C GLU A 188 -4.11 43.09 7.50
N ALA A 189 -3.96 43.35 8.80
CA ALA A 189 -4.42 42.50 9.88
C ALA A 189 -5.94 42.23 9.83
N GLU A 190 -6.74 43.27 9.59
CA GLU A 190 -8.19 43.14 9.43
C GLU A 190 -8.56 42.30 8.19
N LEU A 191 -7.88 42.51 7.06
CA LEU A 191 -8.08 41.71 5.84
C LEU A 191 -7.67 40.24 6.02
N ALA A 192 -6.63 39.97 6.80
CA ALA A 192 -6.22 38.60 7.18
C ALA A 192 -7.15 37.97 8.25
N GLY A 193 -8.07 38.75 8.81
CA GLY A 193 -9.03 38.30 9.81
C GLY A 193 -8.42 38.09 11.20
N LEU A 194 -7.44 38.91 11.58
CA LEU A 194 -6.96 38.98 12.97
C LEU A 194 -8.08 39.46 13.89
N SER A 195 -8.07 39.00 15.14
CA SER A 195 -9.06 39.41 16.14
C SER A 195 -8.80 40.84 16.65
N LYS A 196 -9.82 41.45 17.25
CA LYS A 196 -9.67 42.79 17.85
C LYS A 196 -8.66 42.77 19.00
N GLU A 197 -8.59 41.67 19.73
CA GLU A 197 -7.64 41.44 20.81
C GLU A 197 -6.20 41.38 20.29
N GLU A 198 -5.95 40.66 19.20
CA GLU A 198 -4.63 40.62 18.55
C GLU A 198 -4.19 42.01 18.04
N MET A 199 -5.14 42.86 17.66
CA MET A 199 -4.87 44.22 17.18
C MET A 199 -4.85 45.29 18.28
N ALA A 200 -5.09 44.94 19.55
CA ALA A 200 -5.35 45.92 20.62
C ALA A 200 -4.13 46.78 20.96
N ASP A 201 -2.93 46.19 21.03
CA ASP A 201 -1.71 46.91 21.38
C ASP A 201 -1.34 47.96 20.32
N ALA A 202 -1.50 47.61 19.04
CA ALA A 202 -1.25 48.53 17.93
C ALA A 202 -2.23 49.72 17.93
N ARG A 203 -3.49 49.49 18.29
CA ARG A 203 -4.49 50.57 18.45
C ARG A 203 -4.15 51.50 19.60
N ARG A 204 -3.73 50.96 20.75
CA ARG A 204 -3.29 51.78 21.89
C ARG A 204 -2.11 52.67 21.54
N VAL A 205 -1.10 52.14 20.83
CA VAL A 205 0.05 52.95 20.40
C VAL A 205 -0.38 54.08 19.46
N LEU A 206 -1.37 53.83 18.60
CA LEU A 206 -1.93 54.86 17.72
C LEU A 206 -2.58 55.99 18.53
N ASP A 207 -3.43 55.62 19.50
CA ASP A 207 -4.13 56.58 20.38
C ASP A 207 -3.11 57.42 21.19
N ASP A 208 -2.06 56.79 21.72
CA ASP A 208 -1.00 57.49 22.47
C ASP A 208 -0.21 58.47 21.57
N THR A 209 -0.02 58.17 20.28
CA THR A 209 0.70 59.09 19.36
C THR A 209 -0.11 60.30 18.93
N ASP A 210 -1.44 60.21 18.93
CA ASP A 210 -2.31 61.32 18.51
C ASP A 210 -2.39 62.43 19.57
N ASP A 211 -2.10 62.14 20.83
CA ASP A 211 -2.07 63.13 21.93
C ASP A 211 -0.83 64.05 21.91
N PHE A 212 0.19 63.74 21.10
CA PHE A 212 1.45 64.51 21.02
C PHE A 212 1.62 65.34 19.74
N GLY A 213 0.64 65.34 18.83
CA GLY A 213 0.66 66.06 17.54
C GLY A 213 -0.16 67.34 17.55
#